data_AF-A0A5N4DIQ6-F1
#
_entry.id   AF-A0A5N4DIQ6-F1
#
_cell.length_a   1.000
_cell.length_b   1.000
_cell.length_c   1.000
_cell.angle_alpha   90.00
_cell.angle_beta   90.00
_cell.angle_gamma   90.00
#
_symmetry.space_group_name_H-M   'P 1'
#
loop_
_entity.id
_entity.type
_entity.pdbx_description
1 polymer ?
#
loop_
_entity_poly.entity_id
_entity_poly.type
_entity_poly.pdbx_seq_one_letter_code
_entity_poly.pdbx_strand_id
1 'polypeptide(L)'
;MWYLFKMLSFILIFGTTHGTFQNRRPVNPEANMNISQIISYWGYPDEEYDITTEDGYILGLYRIPYGKTNSDNSSAQRLVVYLQHGLLTSASSWISNLPNSSLGFLLADAGYDVWMGNSRGTTWSRKHLYLETNSKEFWAFSKVVFTFVTFSTIPKIAERIKIFFALAPVFSIKYSKSPLIKMAYNWKSVIKTTSPLYNVANMNVSTATWSGESDLLADPEDVNILLPEIRNHIYHKTISYYNHIDFLFGLDVYHQVYHEIIDIIQGNL
;
A
#
# COMPACT_ATOMS: atom_id res chain seq x y z
N MET A 1 33.73 -23.22 6.23
CA MET A 1 33.28 -22.71 4.91
C MET A 1 32.94 -23.80 3.89
N TRP A 2 33.61 -24.96 3.87
CA TRP A 2 33.34 -26.01 2.87
C TRP A 2 31.96 -26.69 3.00
N TYR A 3 31.41 -26.79 4.22
CA TYR A 3 30.11 -27.40 4.47
C TYR A 3 28.93 -26.56 3.96
N LEU A 4 29.03 -25.22 3.99
CA LEU A 4 28.01 -24.31 3.44
C LEU A 4 27.90 -24.43 1.92
N PHE A 5 29.04 -24.57 1.23
CA PHE A 5 29.07 -24.78 -0.22
C PHE A 5 28.52 -26.16 -0.63
N LYS A 6 28.73 -27.20 0.20
CA LYS A 6 28.10 -28.52 -0.04
C LYS A 6 26.59 -28.53 0.23
N MET A 7 26.11 -27.73 1.18
CA MET A 7 24.68 -27.65 1.52
C MET A 7 23.90 -26.90 0.42
N LEU A 8 24.46 -25.79 -0.10
CA LEU A 8 23.89 -25.05 -1.23
C LEU A 8 23.83 -25.88 -2.53
N SER A 9 24.85 -26.69 -2.81
CA SER A 9 24.85 -27.56 -4.00
C SER A 9 23.87 -28.73 -3.87
N PHE A 10 23.65 -29.27 -2.67
CA PHE A 10 22.61 -30.28 -2.43
C PHE A 10 21.18 -29.73 -2.62
N ILE A 11 20.92 -28.48 -2.20
CA ILE A 11 19.61 -27.81 -2.43
C ILE A 11 19.36 -27.59 -3.93
N LEU A 12 20.39 -27.23 -4.70
CA LEU A 12 20.29 -27.03 -6.15
C LEU A 12 20.11 -28.35 -6.93
N ILE A 13 20.69 -29.46 -6.45
CA ILE A 13 20.61 -30.77 -7.12
C ILE A 13 19.29 -31.50 -6.79
N PHE A 14 18.76 -31.39 -5.58
CA PHE A 14 17.46 -32.01 -5.22
C PHE A 14 16.24 -31.10 -5.45
N GLY A 15 16.43 -29.78 -5.57
CA GLY A 15 15.36 -28.85 -5.93
C GLY A 15 14.81 -29.06 -7.34
N THR A 16 15.57 -29.72 -8.22
CA THR A 16 15.17 -29.98 -9.62
C THR A 16 14.49 -31.34 -9.83
N THR A 17 14.49 -32.25 -8.84
CA THR A 17 13.82 -33.56 -8.97
C THR A 17 12.37 -33.58 -8.47
N HIS A 18 11.89 -32.50 -7.81
CA HIS A 18 10.47 -32.29 -7.53
C HIS A 18 9.68 -31.72 -8.74
N GLY A 19 10.36 -31.33 -9.81
CA GLY A 19 9.75 -30.74 -11.01
C GLY A 19 9.27 -31.73 -12.06
N THR A 20 9.63 -33.02 -11.96
CA THR A 20 9.37 -34.01 -13.02
C THR A 20 8.02 -34.71 -12.91
N PHE A 21 7.26 -34.51 -11.82
CA PHE A 21 5.91 -35.08 -11.63
C PHE A 21 4.94 -34.15 -10.89
N GLN A 22 4.95 -32.85 -11.17
CA GLN A 22 3.84 -32.00 -10.76
C GLN A 22 2.72 -32.07 -11.82
N ASN A 23 1.60 -32.71 -11.45
CA ASN A 23 0.31 -32.34 -12.00
C ASN A 23 0.22 -30.81 -11.91
N ARG A 24 0.25 -30.12 -13.06
CA ARG A 24 0.16 -28.66 -13.10
C ARG A 24 -1.16 -28.26 -12.45
N ARG A 25 -1.11 -27.82 -11.19
CA ARG A 25 -2.27 -27.15 -10.58
C ARG A 25 -2.61 -25.97 -11.50
N PRO A 26 -3.90 -25.72 -11.80
CA PRO A 26 -4.27 -24.55 -12.57
C PRO A 26 -3.71 -23.32 -11.83
N VAL A 27 -2.88 -22.55 -12.54
CA VAL A 27 -2.32 -21.30 -12.03
C VAL A 27 -3.45 -20.29 -11.95
N ASN A 28 -3.53 -19.52 -10.86
CA ASN A 28 -4.51 -18.44 -10.77
C ASN A 28 -4.33 -17.51 -11.99
N PRO A 29 -5.37 -17.27 -12.82
CA PRO A 29 -5.27 -16.39 -13.98
C PRO A 29 -4.74 -14.98 -13.64
N GLU A 30 -5.05 -14.48 -12.44
CA GLU A 30 -4.60 -13.16 -11.95
C GLU A 30 -3.07 -13.04 -11.86
N ALA A 31 -2.35 -14.16 -11.73
CA ALA A 31 -0.89 -14.17 -11.61
C ALA A 31 -0.16 -13.57 -12.82
N ASN A 32 -0.81 -13.54 -13.99
CA ASN A 32 -0.26 -12.99 -15.23
C ASN A 32 -1.04 -11.76 -15.75
N MET A 33 -1.94 -11.20 -14.93
CA MET A 33 -2.76 -10.05 -15.30
C MET A 33 -2.14 -8.74 -14.82
N ASN A 34 -2.37 -7.67 -15.58
CA ASN A 34 -2.17 -6.31 -15.10
C ASN A 34 -3.36 -5.85 -14.24
N ILE A 35 -3.28 -4.65 -13.65
CA ILE A 35 -4.29 -4.13 -12.72
C ILE A 35 -5.67 -4.03 -13.38
N SER A 36 -5.76 -3.40 -14.55
CA SER A 36 -7.03 -3.27 -15.30
C SER A 36 -7.64 -4.63 -15.63
N GLN A 37 -6.82 -5.60 -16.03
CA GLN A 37 -7.25 -6.97 -16.30
C GLN A 37 -7.80 -7.67 -15.05
N ILE A 38 -7.21 -7.46 -13.87
CA ILE A 38 -7.75 -8.02 -12.60
C ILE A 38 -9.11 -7.40 -12.28
N ILE A 39 -9.24 -6.07 -12.41
CA ILE A 39 -10.51 -5.36 -12.16
C ILE A 39 -11.61 -5.88 -13.10
N SER A 40 -11.33 -5.92 -14.41
CA SER A 40 -12.22 -6.44 -15.44
C SER A 40 -12.53 -7.93 -15.26
N TYR A 41 -11.54 -8.75 -14.86
CA TYR A 41 -11.72 -10.19 -14.61
C TYR A 41 -12.76 -10.45 -13.51
N TRP A 42 -12.75 -9.63 -12.46
CA TRP A 42 -13.75 -9.69 -11.41
C TRP A 42 -15.08 -9.03 -11.80
N GLY A 43 -15.20 -8.41 -12.98
CA GLY A 43 -16.44 -7.83 -13.49
C GLY A 43 -16.74 -6.43 -12.97
N TYR A 44 -15.74 -5.68 -12.54
CA TYR A 44 -15.86 -4.27 -12.19
C TYR A 44 -15.48 -3.37 -13.38
N PRO A 45 -16.04 -2.15 -13.49
CA PRO A 45 -15.56 -1.15 -14.43
C PRO A 45 -14.13 -0.73 -14.09
N ASP A 46 -13.26 -0.64 -15.10
CA ASP A 46 -11.90 -0.13 -14.97
C ASP A 46 -11.69 1.13 -15.81
N GLU A 47 -11.03 2.12 -15.23
CA GLU A 47 -10.47 3.27 -15.93
C GLU A 47 -9.00 3.44 -15.54
N GLU A 48 -8.15 3.76 -16.52
CA GLU A 48 -6.71 3.96 -16.34
C GLU A 48 -6.32 5.37 -16.81
N TYR A 49 -5.49 6.03 -16.02
CA TYR A 49 -5.03 7.39 -16.25
C TYR A 49 -3.52 7.50 -16.06
N ASP A 50 -2.86 8.18 -17.00
CA ASP A 50 -1.46 8.58 -16.86
C ASP A 50 -1.40 10.03 -16.33
N ILE A 51 -0.83 10.21 -15.13
CA ILE A 51 -0.65 11.51 -14.49
C ILE A 51 0.81 11.93 -14.58
N THR A 52 1.06 13.11 -15.15
CA THR A 52 2.42 13.66 -15.23
C THR A 52 2.68 14.57 -14.02
N THR A 53 3.74 14.28 -13.27
CA THR A 53 4.19 15.13 -12.15
C THR A 53 4.95 16.35 -12.66
N GLU A 54 5.08 17.39 -11.82
CA GLU A 54 5.79 18.62 -12.16
C GLU A 54 7.25 18.38 -12.60
N ASP A 55 7.91 17.41 -11.96
CA ASP A 55 9.28 17.00 -12.29
C ASP A 55 9.38 15.99 -13.43
N GLY A 56 8.27 15.58 -14.04
CA GLY A 56 8.24 14.84 -15.31
C GLY A 56 8.04 13.33 -15.21
N TYR A 57 7.76 12.76 -14.03
CA TYR A 57 7.38 11.35 -13.90
C TYR A 57 5.95 11.15 -14.41
N ILE A 58 5.71 10.01 -15.06
CA ILE A 58 4.36 9.59 -15.48
C ILE A 58 3.92 8.46 -14.56
N LEU A 59 2.82 8.69 -13.84
CA LEU A 59 2.27 7.79 -12.83
C LEU A 59 0.99 7.15 -13.35
N GLY A 60 0.93 5.81 -13.31
CA GLY A 60 -0.28 5.05 -13.63
C GLY A 60 -1.27 5.06 -12.46
N LEU A 61 -2.45 5.60 -12.70
CA LEU A 61 -3.54 5.74 -11.75
C LEU A 61 -4.74 4.92 -12.23
N TYR A 62 -5.29 4.08 -11.36
CA TYR A 62 -6.39 3.16 -11.69
C TYR A 62 -7.65 3.55 -10.93
N ARG A 63 -8.81 3.38 -11.54
CA ARG A 63 -10.08 3.75 -10.94
C ARG A 63 -11.14 2.66 -11.14
N ILE A 64 -11.91 2.42 -10.08
CA ILE A 64 -13.15 1.63 -10.11
C ILE A 64 -14.30 2.61 -9.81
N PRO A 65 -14.99 3.13 -10.84
CA PRO A 65 -15.96 4.21 -10.65
C PRO A 65 -17.24 3.79 -9.90
N TYR A 66 -17.59 2.50 -9.92
CA TYR A 66 -18.75 1.93 -9.20
C TYR A 66 -18.63 0.40 -9.06
N GLY A 67 -19.36 -0.17 -8.09
CA GLY A 67 -19.44 -1.62 -7.85
C GLY A 67 -20.33 -2.38 -8.84
N LYS A 68 -20.32 -3.72 -8.80
CA LYS A 68 -20.94 -4.56 -9.86
C LYS A 68 -22.45 -4.39 -9.97
N THR A 69 -23.12 -4.25 -8.82
CA THR A 69 -24.58 -4.15 -8.72
C THR A 69 -25.08 -2.70 -8.66
N ASN A 70 -24.16 -1.74 -8.51
CA ASN A 70 -24.44 -0.31 -8.35
C ASN A 70 -24.25 0.47 -9.66
N SER A 71 -24.80 -0.08 -10.77
CA SER A 71 -24.80 0.55 -12.09
C SER A 71 -25.80 1.71 -12.21
N ASP A 72 -26.51 2.05 -11.14
CA ASP A 72 -27.47 3.13 -11.18
C ASP A 72 -26.74 4.42 -11.57
N ASN A 73 -27.12 4.91 -12.75
CA ASN A 73 -26.87 6.23 -13.33
C ASN A 73 -27.48 7.34 -12.47
N SER A 74 -27.44 7.21 -11.14
CA SER A 74 -27.81 8.28 -10.25
C SER A 74 -26.77 9.38 -10.44
N SER A 75 -27.26 10.55 -10.85
CA SER A 75 -26.51 11.79 -11.02
C SER A 75 -25.89 12.33 -9.71
N ALA A 76 -25.88 11.52 -8.65
CA ALA A 76 -25.26 11.84 -7.37
C ALA A 76 -23.76 11.57 -7.48
N GLN A 77 -22.97 12.61 -7.24
CA GLN A 77 -21.52 12.51 -7.21
C GLN A 77 -21.09 11.57 -6.07
N ARG A 78 -20.57 10.39 -6.42
CA ARG A 78 -20.04 9.41 -5.45
C ARG A 78 -18.85 10.01 -4.69
N LEU A 79 -18.72 9.66 -3.42
CA LEU A 79 -17.58 10.08 -2.61
C LEU A 79 -16.33 9.33 -3.08
N VAL A 80 -15.23 10.09 -3.24
CA VAL A 80 -13.95 9.56 -3.69
C VAL A 80 -13.19 8.94 -2.53
N VAL A 81 -12.66 7.74 -2.73
CA VAL A 81 -11.69 7.11 -1.82
C VAL A 81 -10.39 6.86 -2.60
N TYR A 82 -9.28 7.39 -2.10
CA TYR A 82 -7.96 7.22 -2.70
C TYR A 82 -7.13 6.22 -1.88
N LEU A 83 -6.71 5.13 -2.52
CA LEU A 83 -5.94 4.05 -1.93
C LEU A 83 -4.47 4.15 -2.38
N GLN A 84 -3.57 4.36 -1.42
CA GLN A 84 -2.13 4.49 -1.66
C GLN A 84 -1.38 3.30 -1.09
N HIS A 85 -0.67 2.57 -1.95
CA HIS A 85 0.12 1.42 -1.52
C HIS A 85 1.40 1.82 -0.74
N GLY A 86 1.95 0.86 0.00
CA GLY A 86 3.17 0.99 0.79
C GLY A 86 4.48 0.66 0.04
N LEU A 87 5.53 0.40 0.82
CA LEU A 87 6.89 0.15 0.30
C LEU A 87 6.95 -1.17 -0.50
N LEU A 88 7.56 -1.12 -1.70
CA LEU A 88 7.79 -2.26 -2.60
C LEU A 88 6.50 -2.98 -3.09
N THR A 89 5.34 -2.34 -2.97
CA THR A 89 4.07 -2.83 -3.51
C THR A 89 3.55 -1.91 -4.62
N SER A 90 2.28 -2.06 -4.98
CA SER A 90 1.60 -1.27 -5.99
C SER A 90 0.11 -1.17 -5.74
N ALA A 91 -0.60 -0.44 -6.59
CA ALA A 91 -2.07 -0.36 -6.58
C ALA A 91 -2.75 -1.74 -6.62
N SER A 92 -2.12 -2.78 -7.19
CA SER A 92 -2.70 -4.12 -7.24
C SER A 92 -2.96 -4.71 -5.85
N SER A 93 -2.23 -4.27 -4.81
CA SER A 93 -2.41 -4.74 -3.44
C SER A 93 -3.85 -4.61 -2.93
N TRP A 94 -4.59 -3.61 -3.40
CA TRP A 94 -5.97 -3.36 -2.96
C TRP A 94 -7.03 -4.25 -3.62
N ILE A 95 -6.61 -5.05 -4.61
CA ILE A 95 -7.47 -5.90 -5.44
C ILE A 95 -6.88 -7.31 -5.66
N SER A 96 -5.88 -7.72 -4.87
CA SER A 96 -5.17 -9.00 -5.07
C SER A 96 -5.89 -10.21 -4.45
N ASN A 97 -6.90 -9.97 -3.61
CA ASN A 97 -7.75 -10.99 -3.02
C ASN A 97 -9.12 -11.03 -3.74
N LEU A 98 -9.99 -11.95 -3.30
CA LEU A 98 -11.37 -12.01 -3.77
C LEU A 98 -12.12 -10.68 -3.54
N PRO A 99 -13.17 -10.37 -4.33
CA PRO A 99 -13.93 -9.13 -4.19
C PRO A 99 -14.50 -8.85 -2.78
N ASN A 100 -14.83 -9.90 -2.02
CA ASN A 100 -15.35 -9.77 -0.65
C ASN A 100 -14.26 -9.57 0.42
N SER A 101 -12.98 -9.57 0.04
CA SER A 101 -11.85 -9.39 0.96
C SER A 101 -10.77 -8.45 0.43
N SER A 102 -11.06 -7.73 -0.65
CA SER A 102 -10.20 -6.72 -1.27
C SER A 102 -10.83 -5.34 -1.07
N LEU A 103 -10.12 -4.45 -0.37
CA LEU A 103 -10.67 -3.13 -0.01
C LEU A 103 -11.14 -2.32 -1.22
N GLY A 104 -10.43 -2.39 -2.35
CA GLY A 104 -10.82 -1.68 -3.57
C GLY A 104 -12.19 -2.09 -4.09
N PHE A 105 -12.47 -3.40 -4.09
CA PHE A 105 -13.76 -3.95 -4.53
C PHE A 105 -14.87 -3.69 -3.51
N LEU A 106 -14.59 -3.88 -2.23
CA LEU A 106 -15.54 -3.62 -1.14
C LEU A 106 -16.04 -2.17 -1.11
N LEU A 107 -15.14 -1.20 -1.30
CA LEU A 107 -15.51 0.21 -1.38
C LEU A 107 -16.36 0.53 -2.61
N ALA A 108 -16.01 -0.04 -3.77
CA ALA A 108 -16.80 0.16 -4.99
C ALA A 108 -18.24 -0.38 -4.81
N ASP A 109 -18.38 -1.58 -4.24
CA ASP A 109 -19.69 -2.17 -3.94
C ASP A 109 -20.45 -1.39 -2.85
N ALA A 110 -19.75 -0.78 -1.90
CA ALA A 110 -20.32 0.14 -0.91
C ALA A 110 -20.71 1.53 -1.49
N GLY A 111 -20.53 1.76 -2.79
CA GLY A 111 -21.02 2.94 -3.51
C GLY A 111 -20.00 4.09 -3.65
N TYR A 112 -18.72 3.83 -3.36
CA TYR A 112 -17.65 4.83 -3.49
C TYR A 112 -17.02 4.84 -4.88
N ASP A 113 -16.46 5.99 -5.25
CA ASP A 113 -15.58 6.15 -6.41
C ASP A 113 -14.13 5.88 -5.99
N VAL A 114 -13.60 4.72 -6.37
CA VAL A 114 -12.33 4.23 -5.84
C VAL A 114 -11.18 4.55 -6.79
N TRP A 115 -10.18 5.26 -6.30
CA TRP A 115 -8.96 5.59 -7.02
C TRP A 115 -7.76 4.91 -6.35
N MET A 116 -6.86 4.31 -7.13
CA MET A 116 -5.70 3.57 -6.66
C MET A 116 -4.43 4.11 -7.31
N GLY A 117 -3.59 4.77 -6.50
CA GLY A 117 -2.38 5.42 -6.97
C GLY A 117 -1.16 4.51 -6.98
N ASN A 118 -0.22 4.80 -7.89
CA ASN A 118 1.10 4.18 -7.91
C ASN A 118 2.22 5.20 -7.72
N SER A 119 3.14 4.89 -6.80
CA SER A 119 4.34 5.68 -6.58
C SER A 119 5.33 5.52 -7.74
N ARG A 120 6.05 6.59 -8.07
CA ARG A 120 7.13 6.57 -9.09
C ARG A 120 8.13 5.44 -8.86
N GLY A 121 8.53 4.79 -9.95
CA GLY A 121 9.47 3.68 -9.97
C GLY A 121 8.86 2.29 -9.75
N THR A 122 7.58 2.17 -9.39
CA THR A 122 6.85 0.89 -9.44
C THR A 122 6.56 0.47 -10.88
N THR A 123 6.15 -0.78 -11.10
CA THR A 123 5.90 -1.35 -12.44
C THR A 123 5.02 -0.46 -13.33
N TRP A 124 4.00 0.18 -12.76
CA TRP A 124 3.01 1.01 -13.48
C TRP A 124 3.32 2.51 -13.46
N SER A 125 4.41 2.93 -12.81
CA SER A 125 4.83 4.34 -12.71
C SER A 125 6.34 4.49 -12.99
N ARG A 126 6.86 3.71 -13.95
CA ARG A 126 8.28 3.69 -14.34
C ARG A 126 8.51 4.34 -15.70
N LYS A 127 7.97 5.54 -15.88
CA LYS A 127 8.10 6.36 -17.09
C LYS A 127 8.44 7.80 -16.70
N HIS A 128 9.14 8.51 -17.56
CA HIS A 128 9.50 9.92 -17.38
C HIS A 128 9.54 10.63 -18.73
N LEU A 129 9.21 11.92 -18.78
CA LEU A 129 9.20 12.71 -20.01
C LEU A 129 10.60 12.85 -20.64
N TYR A 130 11.62 12.97 -19.79
CA TYR A 130 12.99 13.35 -20.21
C TYR A 130 14.09 12.35 -19.83
N LEU A 131 13.82 11.42 -18.92
CA LEU A 131 14.86 10.58 -18.30
C LEU A 131 14.64 9.11 -18.62
N GLU A 132 15.72 8.43 -18.97
CA GLU A 132 15.70 7.00 -19.22
C GLU A 132 15.73 6.19 -17.92
N THR A 133 15.03 5.06 -17.88
CA THR A 133 14.90 4.22 -16.68
C THR A 133 16.21 3.54 -16.23
N ASN A 134 17.26 3.59 -17.05
CA ASN A 134 18.60 3.11 -16.74
C ASN A 134 19.54 4.23 -16.22
N SER A 135 19.11 5.50 -16.28
CA SER A 135 19.88 6.63 -15.77
C SER A 135 19.85 6.69 -14.24
N LYS A 136 20.89 7.24 -13.62
CA LYS A 136 20.93 7.40 -12.15
C LYS A 136 19.96 8.49 -11.71
N GLU A 137 19.80 9.50 -12.56
CA GLU A 137 18.96 10.66 -12.38
C GLU A 137 17.48 10.25 -12.26
N PHE A 138 17.03 9.28 -13.07
CA PHE A 138 15.68 8.72 -12.96
C PHE A 138 15.40 8.13 -11.57
N TRP A 139 16.40 7.60 -10.87
CA TRP A 139 16.24 7.00 -9.54
C TRP A 139 16.65 7.92 -8.39
N ALA A 140 16.96 9.19 -8.67
CA ALA A 140 17.41 10.17 -7.69
C ALA A 140 16.24 10.79 -6.88
N PHE A 141 15.29 9.96 -6.43
CA PHE A 141 14.19 10.32 -5.54
C PHE A 141 14.19 9.45 -4.28
N SER A 142 13.68 9.97 -3.16
CA SER A 142 13.44 9.14 -1.98
C SER A 142 12.17 8.31 -2.22
N LYS A 143 12.26 6.99 -2.03
CA LYS A 143 11.12 6.06 -2.21
C LYS A 143 10.02 6.24 -1.16
N VAL A 144 10.26 7.07 -0.14
CA VAL A 144 9.41 7.21 1.03
C VAL A 144 9.08 8.69 1.22
N VAL A 145 7.93 9.09 0.69
CA VAL A 145 7.21 10.25 1.23
C VAL A 145 6.12 9.65 2.10
N PHE A 146 6.30 9.69 3.41
CA PHE A 146 5.23 9.27 4.31
C PHE A 146 4.04 10.19 4.12
N THR A 147 2.83 9.64 3.98
CA THR A 147 1.60 10.43 3.86
C THR A 147 1.46 11.45 5.01
N PHE A 148 1.92 11.09 6.22
CA PHE A 148 2.05 11.99 7.36
C PHE A 148 2.93 13.23 7.09
N VAL A 149 4.01 13.07 6.32
CA VAL A 149 4.87 14.19 5.91
C VAL A 149 4.12 15.10 4.95
N THR A 150 3.46 14.55 3.92
CA THR A 150 2.68 15.35 2.97
C THR A 150 1.61 16.17 3.68
N PHE A 151 0.83 15.57 4.57
CA PHE A 151 -0.27 16.26 5.25
C PHE A 151 0.20 17.24 6.34
N SER A 152 1.39 17.04 6.92
CA SER A 152 1.99 17.99 7.87
C SER A 152 2.72 19.16 7.21
N THR A 153 3.13 19.02 5.94
CA THR A 153 3.96 20.02 5.24
C THR A 153 3.24 20.76 4.13
N ILE A 154 2.17 20.19 3.54
CA ILE A 154 1.41 20.79 2.45
C ILE A 154 -0.06 20.98 2.87
N PRO A 155 -0.39 22.08 3.57
CA PRO A 155 -1.74 22.34 4.09
C PRO A 155 -2.84 22.27 3.02
N LYS A 156 -2.56 22.76 1.81
CA LYS A 156 -3.49 22.74 0.67
C LYS A 156 -3.95 21.33 0.28
N ILE A 157 -3.11 20.31 0.51
CA ILE A 157 -3.48 18.91 0.31
C ILE A 157 -4.28 18.42 1.52
N ALA A 158 -3.78 18.68 2.73
CA ALA A 158 -4.44 18.26 3.98
C ALA A 158 -5.89 18.74 4.07
N GLU A 159 -6.17 19.98 3.69
CA GLU A 159 -7.53 20.58 3.66
C GLU A 159 -8.51 19.87 2.72
N ARG A 160 -8.00 19.08 1.76
CA ARG A 160 -8.83 18.31 0.82
C ARG A 160 -9.13 16.89 1.31
N ILE A 161 -8.50 16.46 2.40
CA ILE A 161 -8.68 15.11 2.95
C ILE A 161 -9.70 15.17 4.07
N LYS A 162 -10.81 14.44 3.91
CA LYS A 162 -11.85 14.35 4.94
C LYS A 162 -11.40 13.50 6.13
N ILE A 163 -10.93 12.29 5.84
CA ILE A 163 -10.43 11.32 6.83
C ILE A 163 -9.21 10.62 6.24
N PHE A 164 -8.18 10.41 7.05
CA PHE A 164 -7.01 9.62 6.71
C PHE A 164 -7.03 8.28 7.46
N PHE A 165 -7.14 7.19 6.71
CA PHE A 165 -7.04 5.83 7.23
C PHE A 165 -5.60 5.32 7.08
N ALA A 166 -4.89 5.11 8.19
CA ALA A 166 -3.52 4.63 8.19
C ALA A 166 -3.46 3.17 8.67
N LEU A 167 -3.15 2.26 7.74
CA LEU A 167 -2.94 0.84 8.01
C LEU A 167 -1.44 0.57 8.16
N ALA A 168 -1.04 -0.01 9.30
CA ALA A 168 0.36 -0.20 9.67
C ALA A 168 1.19 1.10 9.51
N PRO A 169 0.87 2.17 10.27
CA PRO A 169 1.48 3.48 10.07
C PRO A 169 2.98 3.47 10.39
N VAL A 170 3.81 3.67 9.36
CA VAL A 170 5.25 3.86 9.53
C VAL A 170 5.56 5.35 9.57
N PHE A 171 6.07 5.83 10.71
CA PHE A 171 6.56 7.21 10.88
C PHE A 171 8.04 7.26 11.24
N SER A 172 8.47 6.29 12.06
CA SER A 172 9.85 6.07 12.47
C SER A 172 10.21 4.62 12.17
N ILE A 173 11.50 4.36 12.01
CA ILE A 173 12.08 3.01 11.84
C ILE A 173 13.13 2.72 12.93
N LYS A 174 13.03 3.42 14.07
CA LYS A 174 14.01 3.35 15.15
C LYS A 174 14.00 1.99 15.85
N TYR A 175 12.81 1.41 16.02
CA TYR A 175 12.60 0.14 16.68
C TYR A 175 12.23 -0.99 15.70
N SER A 176 11.89 -0.64 14.45
CA SER A 176 11.68 -1.59 13.32
C SER A 176 12.60 -2.81 13.38
N LYS A 177 11.98 -3.99 13.54
CA LYS A 177 12.65 -5.29 13.60
C LYS A 177 12.90 -5.91 12.22
N SER A 178 12.38 -5.31 11.15
CA SER A 178 12.49 -5.77 9.75
C SER A 178 13.96 -5.95 9.31
N PRO A 179 14.38 -7.16 8.90
CA PRO A 179 15.74 -7.42 8.44
C PRO A 179 16.17 -6.55 7.24
N LEU A 180 15.24 -6.31 6.30
CA LEU A 180 15.49 -5.50 5.11
C LEU A 180 15.81 -4.05 5.47
N ILE A 181 15.05 -3.47 6.41
CA ILE A 181 15.28 -2.09 6.87
C ILE A 181 16.54 -2.00 7.71
N LYS A 182 16.81 -2.96 8.60
CA LYS A 182 18.07 -3.00 9.37
C LYS A 182 19.29 -3.08 8.46
N MET A 183 19.23 -3.87 7.39
CA MET A 183 20.30 -3.95 6.39
C MET A 183 20.48 -2.61 5.64
N ALA A 184 19.38 -1.97 5.23
CA ALA A 184 19.43 -0.69 4.54
C ALA A 184 19.92 0.47 5.43
N TYR A 185 19.57 0.47 6.73
CA TYR A 185 20.00 1.48 7.70
C TYR A 185 21.51 1.46 7.95
N ASN A 186 22.10 0.27 8.00
CA ASN A 186 23.55 0.13 8.13
C ASN A 186 24.31 0.68 6.90
N TRP A 187 23.65 0.75 5.75
CA TRP A 187 24.19 1.34 4.53
C TRP A 187 23.81 2.83 4.46
N LYS A 188 24.53 3.67 5.20
CA LYS A 188 24.32 5.13 5.37
C LYS A 188 24.12 5.93 4.07
N SER A 189 24.46 5.39 2.89
CA SER A 189 24.25 6.05 1.60
C SER A 189 22.91 5.75 0.92
N VAL A 190 22.13 4.76 1.38
CA VAL A 190 20.79 4.44 0.85
C VAL A 190 19.70 5.17 1.62
N ILE A 191 19.90 5.37 2.92
CA ILE A 191 19.04 6.21 3.76
C ILE A 191 19.87 7.44 4.12
N LYS A 192 19.94 8.42 3.20
CA LYS A 192 20.22 9.79 3.64
C LYS A 192 19.10 10.09 4.63
N THR A 193 19.39 10.06 5.92
CA THR A 193 18.48 10.37 7.03
C THR A 193 18.13 11.85 6.99
N THR A 194 17.53 12.28 5.89
CA THR A 194 16.61 13.39 5.88
C THR A 194 15.30 12.80 6.37
N SER A 195 15.20 12.53 7.66
CA SER A 195 13.98 12.93 8.33
C SER A 195 14.22 14.40 8.64
N PRO A 196 13.80 15.37 7.80
CA PRO A 196 13.44 16.65 8.38
C PRO A 196 12.57 16.34 9.58
N LEU A 197 12.81 17.07 10.66
CA LEU A 197 11.98 17.02 11.86
C LEU A 197 10.55 17.43 11.45
N TYR A 198 9.78 16.50 10.87
CA TYR A 198 8.42 16.74 10.46
C TYR A 198 7.56 16.51 11.69
N ASN A 199 6.94 17.58 12.15
CA ASN A 199 6.07 17.53 13.30
C ASN A 199 4.71 16.99 12.86
N VAL A 200 4.41 15.72 13.17
CA VAL A 200 3.11 15.10 12.88
C VAL A 200 1.97 15.89 13.52
N ALA A 201 2.23 16.61 14.62
CA ALA A 201 1.25 17.46 15.26
C ALA A 201 0.75 18.61 14.36
N ASN A 202 1.45 18.94 13.27
CA ASN A 202 0.97 19.91 12.28
C ASN A 202 -0.12 19.34 11.36
N MET A 203 -0.32 18.02 11.33
CA MET A 203 -1.38 17.38 10.57
C MET A 203 -2.71 17.52 11.31
N ASN A 204 -3.65 18.26 10.72
CA ASN A 204 -5.00 18.48 11.29
C ASN A 204 -6.07 17.52 10.74
N VAL A 205 -5.69 16.62 9.83
CA VAL A 205 -6.60 15.67 9.18
C VAL A 205 -7.12 14.67 10.22
N SER A 206 -8.44 14.46 10.25
CA SER A 206 -9.05 13.40 11.06
C SER A 206 -8.45 12.06 10.68
N THR A 207 -7.77 11.39 11.60
CA THR A 207 -6.97 10.21 11.30
C THR A 207 -7.48 9.00 12.08
N ALA A 208 -7.66 7.88 11.40
CA ALA A 208 -7.98 6.58 11.99
C ALA A 208 -6.82 5.61 11.73
N THR A 209 -6.38 4.86 12.73
CA THR A 209 -5.18 4.01 12.63
C THR A 209 -5.43 2.56 13.05
N TRP A 210 -4.81 1.64 12.32
CA TRP A 210 -4.75 0.22 12.68
C TRP A 210 -3.29 -0.25 12.71
N SER A 211 -2.90 -0.96 13.77
CA SER A 211 -1.55 -1.51 13.95
C SER A 211 -1.57 -2.97 14.38
N GLY A 212 -0.52 -3.70 14.05
CA GLY A 212 -0.35 -5.11 14.41
C GLY A 212 0.74 -5.29 15.46
N GLU A 213 0.51 -6.10 16.51
CA GLU A 213 1.56 -6.33 17.53
C GLU A 213 2.71 -7.20 17.01
N SER A 214 2.47 -7.95 15.93
CA SER A 214 3.48 -8.78 15.26
C SER A 214 4.11 -8.07 14.04
N ASP A 215 3.87 -6.77 13.86
CA ASP A 215 4.42 -5.99 12.76
C ASP A 215 5.92 -5.67 13.00
N LEU A 216 6.77 -6.11 12.08
CA LEU A 216 8.22 -5.91 12.16
C LEU A 216 8.67 -4.59 11.51
N LEU A 217 7.82 -3.94 10.72
CA LEU A 217 8.12 -2.71 9.99
C LEU A 217 7.48 -1.49 10.67
N ALA A 218 6.15 -1.50 10.85
CA ALA A 218 5.45 -0.55 11.70
C ALA A 218 5.43 -1.08 13.14
N ASP A 219 6.63 -1.18 13.71
CA ASP A 219 6.86 -1.81 15.01
C ASP A 219 6.02 -1.14 16.13
N PRO A 220 5.42 -1.90 17.05
CA PRO A 220 4.52 -1.36 18.07
C PRO A 220 5.13 -0.24 18.91
N GLU A 221 6.44 -0.29 19.18
CA GLU A 221 7.15 0.75 19.90
C GLU A 221 7.24 2.06 19.10
N ASP A 222 7.47 1.99 17.78
CA ASP A 222 7.42 3.16 16.89
C ASP A 222 5.99 3.70 16.75
N VAL A 223 4.97 2.82 16.71
CA VAL A 223 3.54 3.21 16.67
C VAL A 223 3.15 3.93 17.96
N ASN A 224 3.52 3.41 19.13
CA ASN A 224 3.22 4.02 20.43
C ASN A 224 3.81 5.43 20.59
N ILE A 225 4.90 5.73 19.88
CA ILE A 225 5.47 7.08 19.80
C ILE A 225 4.66 7.97 18.86
N LEU A 226 4.13 7.41 17.77
CA LEU A 226 3.36 8.16 16.77
C LEU A 226 1.97 8.57 17.28
N LEU A 227 1.22 7.68 17.92
CA LEU A 227 -0.20 7.92 18.24
C LEU A 227 -0.43 9.24 19.02
N PRO A 228 0.36 9.58 20.07
CA PRO A 228 0.20 10.84 20.80
C PRO A 228 0.49 12.10 19.97
N GLU A 229 1.26 11.98 18.87
CA GLU A 229 1.61 13.09 17.99
C GLU A 229 0.49 13.41 16.98
N ILE A 230 -0.47 12.50 16.79
CA ILE A 230 -1.64 12.69 15.93
C ILE A 230 -2.69 13.51 16.69
N ARG A 231 -2.76 14.83 16.42
CA ARG A 231 -3.68 15.72 17.16
C ARG A 231 -5.16 15.39 16.99
N ASN A 232 -5.58 15.03 15.77
CA ASN A 232 -6.97 14.73 15.44
C ASN A 232 -7.14 13.22 15.20
N HIS A 233 -6.87 12.44 16.24
CA HIS A 233 -6.95 10.98 16.20
C HIS A 233 -8.36 10.51 16.57
N ILE A 234 -9.12 10.07 15.58
CA ILE A 234 -10.54 9.75 15.74
C ILE A 234 -10.79 8.27 16.08
N TYR A 235 -9.85 7.39 15.75
CA TYR A 235 -10.00 5.95 15.96
C TYR A 235 -8.64 5.25 16.00
N HIS A 236 -8.50 4.26 16.89
CA HIS A 236 -7.34 3.39 16.96
C HIS A 236 -7.73 1.96 17.29
N LYS A 237 -7.17 1.00 16.55
CA LYS A 237 -7.25 -0.42 16.89
C LYS A 237 -5.89 -1.09 16.74
N THR A 238 -5.51 -1.87 17.74
CA THR A 238 -4.35 -2.76 17.68
C THR A 238 -4.83 -4.21 17.58
N ILE A 239 -4.23 -4.98 16.66
CA ILE A 239 -4.57 -6.39 16.40
C ILE A 239 -3.35 -7.25 16.77
N SER A 240 -3.50 -8.13 17.75
CA SER A 240 -2.36 -8.81 18.39
C SER A 240 -1.56 -9.72 17.46
N TYR A 241 -2.22 -10.45 16.57
CA TYR A 241 -1.55 -11.42 15.68
C TYR A 241 -1.21 -10.86 14.30
N TYR A 242 -1.58 -9.61 14.00
CA TYR A 242 -1.31 -9.02 12.69
C TYR A 242 0.17 -8.65 12.55
N ASN A 243 0.74 -9.03 11.42
CA ASN A 243 1.99 -8.52 10.88
C ASN A 243 1.71 -7.42 9.82
N HIS A 244 2.78 -6.89 9.21
CA HIS A 244 2.68 -5.77 8.26
C HIS A 244 1.83 -6.05 7.02
N ILE A 245 1.89 -7.27 6.47
CA ILE A 245 1.21 -7.60 5.21
C ILE A 245 -0.23 -8.04 5.43
N ASP A 246 -0.64 -8.38 6.65
CA ASP A 246 -2.00 -8.84 6.96
C ASP A 246 -3.05 -7.74 6.69
N PHE A 247 -2.66 -6.46 6.77
CA PHE A 247 -3.52 -5.32 6.38
C PHE A 247 -3.88 -5.26 4.90
N LEU A 248 -3.17 -6.03 4.05
CA LEU A 248 -3.43 -6.15 2.61
C LEU A 248 -3.97 -7.54 2.26
N PHE A 249 -3.43 -8.59 2.88
CA PHE A 249 -3.66 -9.97 2.44
C PHE A 249 -4.20 -10.92 3.53
N GLY A 250 -4.45 -10.42 4.75
CA GLY A 250 -5.01 -11.22 5.84
C GLY A 250 -6.36 -11.81 5.44
N LEU A 251 -6.58 -13.10 5.71
CA LEU A 251 -7.82 -13.77 5.33
C LEU A 251 -9.06 -13.23 6.08
N ASP A 252 -8.83 -12.62 7.25
CA ASP A 252 -9.84 -12.01 8.11
C ASP A 252 -9.82 -10.48 8.07
N VAL A 253 -9.05 -9.87 7.15
CA VAL A 253 -8.86 -8.40 7.08
C VAL A 253 -10.16 -7.63 6.91
N TYR A 254 -11.14 -8.23 6.24
CA TYR A 254 -12.49 -7.68 6.16
C TYR A 254 -13.10 -7.50 7.56
N HIS A 255 -13.10 -8.57 8.36
CA HIS A 255 -13.67 -8.60 9.70
C HIS A 255 -12.83 -7.85 10.74
N GLN A 256 -11.53 -7.65 10.50
CA GLN A 256 -10.67 -6.96 11.45
C GLN A 256 -10.49 -5.48 11.14
N VAL A 257 -10.63 -5.06 9.88
CA VAL A 257 -10.23 -3.71 9.44
C VAL A 257 -11.22 -3.10 8.44
N TYR A 258 -11.50 -3.77 7.32
CA TYR A 258 -12.17 -3.09 6.20
C TYR A 258 -13.63 -2.73 6.46
N HIS A 259 -14.38 -3.55 7.20
CA HIS A 259 -15.75 -3.20 7.58
C HIS A 259 -15.79 -1.95 8.47
N GLU A 260 -14.85 -1.81 9.43
CA GLU A 260 -14.75 -0.63 10.30
C GLU A 260 -14.41 0.63 9.49
N ILE A 261 -13.54 0.53 8.48
CA ILE A 261 -13.28 1.65 7.56
C ILE A 261 -14.58 2.10 6.88
N ILE A 262 -15.36 1.16 6.33
CA ILE A 262 -16.61 1.47 5.64
C ILE A 262 -17.60 2.12 6.62
N ASP A 263 -17.74 1.58 7.82
CA ASP A 263 -18.62 2.10 8.86
C ASP A 263 -18.22 3.52 9.30
N ILE A 264 -16.92 3.80 9.46
CA ILE A 264 -16.43 5.15 9.77
C ILE A 264 -16.75 6.14 8.64
N ILE A 265 -16.57 5.76 7.37
CA ILE A 265 -16.88 6.65 6.24
C ILE A 265 -18.40 6.93 6.17
N GLN A 266 -19.23 5.96 6.53
CA GLN A 266 -20.69 6.08 6.55
C GLN A 266 -21.23 6.81 7.80
N GLY A 267 -20.41 6.98 8.84
CA GLY A 267 -20.83 7.57 10.11
C GLY A 267 -21.63 6.62 11.00
N ASN A 268 -21.40 5.31 10.87
CA ASN A 268 -22.06 4.26 11.65
C ASN A 268 -21.32 3.91 12.95
N LEU A 269 -20.13 4.48 13.17
CA LEU A 269 -19.22 4.27 14.31
C LEU A 269 -19.04 5.56 15.11
#